data_AF-A0A316ANH2-F1
#
_entry.id   AF-A0A316ANH2-F1
#
_cell.length_a   1.000
_cell.length_b   1.000
_cell.length_c   1.000
_cell.angle_alpha   90.00
_cell.angle_beta   90.00
_cell.angle_gamma   90.00
#
_symmetry.space_group_name_H-M   'P 1'
#
loop_
_entity.id
_entity.type
_entity.pdbx_description
1 polymer ?
#
loop_
_entity_poly.entity_id
_entity_poly.type
_entity_poly.pdbx_seq_one_letter_code
_entity_poly.pdbx_strand_id
1 'polypeptide(L)'
;MIPAIDPKPPGKKLIKRMSAKTKSIILTPIGLFLLSIGLAVLTEAANQRRIGVDFQVWFLLGIYSMALINIGLIGLGMALRFRILSDVRRETRRSIRQSELKLNARKPQNPRKSKGGHKAKSPTKTD
;
A
#
# COMPACT_ATOMS: atom_id res chain seq x y z
N MET A 1 6.87 24.26 31.02
CA MET A 1 6.74 23.87 29.60
C MET A 1 5.83 22.66 29.53
N ILE A 2 4.61 22.82 29.01
CA ILE A 2 3.66 21.71 28.86
C ILE A 2 3.99 21.03 27.52
N PRO A 3 4.26 19.71 27.47
CA PRO A 3 4.63 19.04 26.24
C PRO A 3 3.44 19.01 25.28
N ALA A 4 3.70 19.32 24.01
CA ALA A 4 2.70 19.29 22.95
C ALA A 4 2.22 17.85 22.73
N ILE A 5 1.01 17.55 23.19
CA ILE A 5 0.35 16.27 22.94
C ILE A 5 -0.08 16.25 21.48
N ASP A 6 0.63 15.45 20.69
CA ASP A 6 0.40 15.26 19.25
C ASP A 6 -1.07 14.81 19.02
N PRO A 7 -1.93 15.63 18.38
CA PRO A 7 -3.40 15.52 18.43
C PRO A 7 -3.95 14.35 17.61
N LYS A 8 -3.09 13.47 17.07
CA LYS A 8 -3.50 12.42 16.15
C LYS A 8 -3.75 11.12 16.91
N PRO A 9 -5.00 10.63 16.99
CA PRO A 9 -5.34 9.46 17.77
C PRO A 9 -4.56 8.22 17.30
N PRO A 10 -4.12 7.35 18.22
CA PRO A 10 -3.17 6.27 17.95
C PRO A 10 -3.65 5.29 16.86
N GLY A 11 -4.96 5.05 16.75
CA GLY A 11 -5.53 4.20 15.70
C GLY A 11 -5.30 4.72 14.27
N LYS A 12 -5.34 6.04 14.06
CA LYS A 12 -5.01 6.65 12.74
C LYS A 12 -3.53 6.50 12.41
N LYS A 13 -2.65 6.37 13.41
CA LYS A 13 -1.21 6.13 13.21
C LYS A 13 -0.97 4.69 12.75
N LEU A 14 -1.70 3.70 13.26
CA LEU A 14 -1.56 2.28 12.91
C LEU A 14 -1.96 2.00 11.44
N ILE A 15 -3.15 2.44 11.04
CA ILE A 15 -3.68 2.22 9.68
C ILE A 15 -2.86 2.99 8.62
N LYS A 16 -2.28 4.13 8.99
CA LYS A 16 -1.45 4.95 8.10
C LYS A 16 -0.02 4.41 7.93
N ARG A 17 0.52 3.69 8.93
CA ARG A 17 1.87 3.09 8.88
C ARG A 17 1.90 1.74 8.17
N MET A 18 0.75 1.09 7.98
CA MET A 18 0.69 -0.22 7.34
C MET A 18 0.92 -0.12 5.83
N SER A 19 1.92 -0.86 5.33
CA SER A 19 2.25 -0.94 3.90
C SER A 19 1.05 -1.42 3.09
N ALA A 20 0.84 -0.82 1.92
CA ALA A 20 -0.21 -1.25 0.97
C ALA A 20 -0.12 -2.76 0.66
N LYS A 21 1.08 -3.33 0.72
CA LYS A 21 1.33 -4.77 0.56
C LYS A 21 0.69 -5.62 1.66
N THR A 22 0.80 -5.22 2.93
CA THR A 22 0.20 -5.98 4.03
C THR A 22 -1.32 -5.83 4.01
N LYS A 23 -1.83 -4.66 3.60
CA LYS A 23 -3.27 -4.46 3.40
C LYS A 23 -3.81 -5.37 2.30
N SER A 24 -3.10 -5.54 1.18
CA SER A 24 -3.56 -6.48 0.14
C SER A 24 -3.50 -7.93 0.60
N ILE A 25 -2.42 -8.34 1.28
CA ILE A 25 -2.25 -9.73 1.76
C ILE A 25 -3.35 -10.15 2.73
N ILE A 26 -3.87 -9.22 3.55
CA ILE A 26 -4.97 -9.52 4.48
C ILE A 26 -6.32 -9.41 3.77
N LEU A 27 -6.49 -8.43 2.89
CA LEU A 27 -7.78 -8.18 2.25
C LEU A 27 -8.12 -9.23 1.16
N THR A 28 -7.11 -9.82 0.51
CA THR A 28 -7.29 -10.90 -0.46
C THR A 28 -7.97 -12.14 0.15
N PRO A 29 -7.43 -12.78 1.22
CA PRO A 29 -8.06 -13.97 1.80
C PRO A 29 -9.42 -13.66 2.41
N ILE A 30 -9.61 -12.47 3.01
CA ILE A 30 -10.91 -12.06 3.53
C ILE A 30 -11.94 -11.90 2.40
N GLY A 31 -11.58 -11.22 1.31
CA GLY A 31 -12.46 -11.05 0.16
C GLY A 31 -12.79 -12.38 -0.52
N LEU A 32 -11.80 -13.28 -0.63
CA LEU A 32 -11.99 -14.62 -1.20
C LEU A 32 -12.91 -15.46 -0.30
N PHE A 33 -12.73 -15.40 1.02
CA PHE A 33 -13.56 -16.12 1.98
C PHE A 33 -15.02 -15.65 1.94
N LEU A 34 -15.25 -14.33 1.91
CA LEU A 34 -16.59 -13.75 1.76
C LEU A 34 -17.25 -14.18 0.43
N LEU A 35 -16.49 -14.20 -0.65
CA LEU A 35 -16.96 -14.68 -1.95
C LEU A 35 -17.35 -16.16 -1.89
N SER A 36 -16.52 -17.01 -1.30
CA SER A 36 -16.76 -18.44 -1.16
C SER A 36 -18.00 -18.73 -0.30
N ILE A 37 -18.17 -18.03 0.83
CA ILE A 37 -19.37 -18.15 1.65
C ILE A 37 -20.60 -17.69 0.86
N GLY A 38 -20.52 -16.55 0.16
CA GLY A 38 -21.62 -16.06 -0.66
C GLY A 38 -22.07 -17.08 -1.71
N LEU A 39 -21.12 -17.74 -2.40
CA LEU A 39 -21.41 -18.80 -3.37
C LEU A 39 -22.05 -20.05 -2.72
N ALA A 40 -21.59 -20.45 -1.54
CA ALA A 40 -22.16 -21.57 -0.80
C ALA A 40 -23.62 -21.28 -0.40
N VAL A 41 -23.88 -20.09 0.16
CA VAL A 41 -25.23 -19.65 0.55
C VAL A 41 -26.15 -19.51 -0.67
N LEU A 42 -25.63 -19.07 -1.82
CA LEU A 42 -26.40 -18.99 -3.06
C LEU A 42 -26.82 -20.39 -3.55
N THR A 43 -25.94 -21.39 -3.39
CA THR A 43 -26.24 -22.78 -3.76
C THR A 43 -27.30 -23.37 -2.83
N GLU A 44 -27.23 -23.04 -1.53
CA GLU A 44 -28.25 -23.44 -0.56
C GLU A 44 -29.61 -22.80 -0.86
N ALA A 45 -29.64 -21.52 -1.22
CA ALA A 45 -30.87 -20.85 -1.68
C ALA A 45 -31.46 -21.52 -2.93
N ALA A 46 -30.61 -21.90 -3.89
CA ALA A 46 -31.05 -22.64 -5.07
C ALA A 46 -31.59 -24.03 -4.72
N ASN A 47 -31.02 -24.70 -3.73
CA ASN A 47 -31.50 -25.98 -3.23
C ASN A 47 -32.87 -25.85 -2.54
N GLN A 48 -33.05 -24.85 -1.67
CA GLN A 48 -34.33 -24.55 -1.01
C GLN A 48 -35.44 -24.24 -2.02
N ARG A 49 -35.11 -23.51 -3.10
CA ARG A 49 -36.02 -23.29 -4.22
C ARG A 49 -36.47 -24.60 -4.87
N ARG A 50 -35.59 -25.61 -4.98
CA ARG A 50 -35.91 -26.92 -5.56
C ARG A 50 -36.74 -27.80 -4.62
N ILE A 51 -36.50 -27.71 -3.32
CA ILE A 51 -37.22 -28.47 -2.29
C ILE A 51 -38.65 -27.94 -2.07
N GLY A 52 -38.98 -26.76 -2.63
CA GLY A 52 -40.32 -26.17 -2.53
C GLY A 52 -40.55 -25.40 -1.24
N VAL A 53 -39.48 -24.91 -0.61
CA VAL A 53 -39.56 -24.01 0.55
C VAL A 53 -40.20 -22.68 0.12
N ASP A 54 -40.88 -22.02 1.06
CA ASP A 54 -41.51 -20.72 0.85
C ASP A 54 -40.61 -19.73 0.10
N PHE A 55 -41.22 -19.02 -0.86
CA PHE A 55 -40.55 -18.05 -1.72
C PHE A 55 -39.71 -17.05 -0.94
N GLN A 56 -40.27 -16.54 0.16
CA GLN A 56 -39.66 -15.52 0.99
C GLN A 56 -38.30 -15.97 1.56
N VAL A 57 -38.18 -17.24 1.95
CA VAL A 57 -36.98 -17.78 2.61
C VAL A 57 -35.81 -17.86 1.64
N TRP A 58 -36.00 -18.56 0.51
CA TRP A 58 -34.91 -18.73 -0.45
C TRP A 58 -34.60 -17.46 -1.22
N PHE A 59 -35.58 -16.58 -1.43
CA PHE A 59 -35.36 -15.28 -2.09
C PHE A 59 -34.54 -14.35 -1.19
N LEU A 60 -34.88 -14.26 0.10
CA LEU A 60 -34.12 -13.44 1.06
C LEU A 60 -32.69 -13.97 1.25
N LEU A 61 -32.54 -15.30 1.31
CA LEU A 61 -31.23 -15.97 1.35
C LEU A 61 -30.41 -15.70 0.08
N GLY A 62 -31.07 -15.70 -1.08
CA GLY A 62 -30.47 -15.31 -2.36
C GLY A 62 -29.98 -13.86 -2.36
N ILE A 63 -30.78 -12.91 -1.87
CA ILE A 63 -30.36 -11.50 -1.73
C ILE A 63 -29.17 -11.37 -0.79
N TYR A 64 -29.20 -12.05 0.35
CA TYR A 64 -28.10 -12.05 1.31
C TYR A 64 -26.79 -12.59 0.70
N SER A 65 -26.89 -13.68 -0.07
CA SER A 65 -25.75 -14.25 -0.81
C SER A 65 -25.19 -13.27 -1.84
N MET A 66 -26.04 -12.53 -2.55
CA MET A 66 -25.62 -11.50 -3.50
C MET A 66 -24.88 -10.36 -2.80
N ALA A 67 -25.36 -9.92 -1.64
CA ALA A 67 -24.66 -8.91 -0.84
C ALA A 67 -23.25 -9.39 -0.43
N LEU A 68 -23.13 -10.63 0.06
CA LEU A 68 -21.84 -11.24 0.43
C LEU A 68 -20.87 -11.34 -0.76
N ILE A 69 -21.36 -11.79 -1.92
CA ILE A 69 -20.57 -11.88 -3.15
C ILE A 69 -20.06 -10.51 -3.56
N ASN A 70 -20.92 -9.49 -3.57
CA ASN A 70 -20.54 -8.12 -3.95
C ASN A 70 -19.50 -7.53 -2.99
N ILE A 71 -19.68 -7.72 -1.68
CA ILE A 71 -18.71 -7.27 -0.67
C ILE A 71 -17.37 -7.98 -0.86
N GLY A 72 -17.39 -9.30 -1.09
CA GLY A 72 -16.20 -10.09 -1.40
C GLY A 72 -15.47 -9.57 -2.66
N LEU A 73 -16.21 -9.30 -3.73
CA LEU A 73 -15.68 -8.79 -5.00
C LEU A 73 -15.04 -7.40 -4.83
N ILE A 74 -15.71 -6.49 -4.12
CA ILE A 74 -15.19 -5.15 -3.82
C ILE A 74 -13.91 -5.26 -2.98
N GLY A 75 -13.89 -6.14 -1.98
CA GLY A 75 -12.70 -6.44 -1.17
C GLY A 75 -11.53 -6.93 -2.03
N LEU A 76 -11.78 -7.87 -2.93
CA LEU A 76 -10.77 -8.38 -3.87
C LEU A 76 -10.25 -7.29 -4.82
N GLY A 77 -11.13 -6.45 -5.36
CA GLY A 77 -10.76 -5.32 -6.22
C GLY A 77 -9.88 -4.31 -5.49
N MET A 78 -10.21 -3.97 -4.25
CA MET A 78 -9.37 -3.13 -3.39
C MET A 78 -8.01 -3.77 -3.12
N ALA A 79 -7.96 -5.08 -2.85
CA ALA A 79 -6.73 -5.80 -2.61
C ALA A 79 -5.82 -5.79 -3.84
N LEU A 80 -6.38 -5.99 -5.04
CA LEU A 80 -5.65 -5.90 -6.30
C LEU A 80 -5.10 -4.49 -6.53
N ARG A 81 -5.91 -3.45 -6.32
CA ARG A 81 -5.48 -2.05 -6.43
C ARG A 81 -4.29 -1.77 -5.50
N PHE A 82 -4.32 -2.27 -4.27
CA PHE A 82 -3.20 -2.10 -3.34
C PHE A 82 -1.94 -2.84 -3.79
N ARG A 83 -2.06 -4.02 -4.41
CA ARG A 83 -0.93 -4.76 -4.97
C ARG A 83 -0.29 -3.99 -6.13
N ILE A 84 -1.08 -3.53 -7.09
CA ILE A 84 -0.61 -2.71 -8.23
C ILE A 84 0.08 -1.45 -7.73
N LEU A 85 -0.53 -0.73 -6.78
CA LEU A 85 0.04 0.50 -6.23
C LEU A 85 1.38 0.25 -5.50
N SER A 86 1.53 -0.93 -4.90
CA SER A 86 2.78 -1.34 -4.24
C SER A 86 3.88 -1.59 -5.25
N ASP A 87 3.56 -2.27 -6.35
CA ASP A 87 4.51 -2.62 -7.40
C ASP A 87 4.94 -1.38 -8.18
N VAL A 88 3.98 -0.54 -8.60
CA VAL A 88 4.26 0.73 -9.28
C VAL A 88 5.18 1.63 -8.45
N ARG A 89 4.91 1.80 -7.14
CA ARG A 89 5.80 2.61 -6.28
C ARG A 89 7.22 2.08 -6.21
N ARG A 90 7.40 0.76 -6.29
CA ARG A 90 8.72 0.11 -6.25
C ARG A 90 9.47 0.33 -7.56
N GLU A 91 8.76 0.27 -8.67
CA GLU A 91 9.30 0.54 -10.01
C GLU A 91 9.63 2.02 -10.20
N THR A 92 8.74 2.94 -9.80
CA THR A 92 9.00 4.39 -9.85
C THR A 92 10.20 4.79 -9.00
N ARG A 93 10.38 4.19 -7.81
CA ARG A 93 11.58 4.47 -6.98
C ARG A 93 12.87 3.99 -7.63
N ARG A 94 12.83 2.85 -8.32
CA ARG A 94 13.99 2.31 -9.05
C ARG A 94 14.31 3.19 -10.26
N SER A 95 13.30 3.64 -11.00
CA SER A 95 13.50 4.52 -12.14
C SER A 95 14.02 5.90 -11.72
N ILE A 96 13.49 6.50 -10.64
CA ILE A 96 14.01 7.76 -10.09
C ILE A 96 15.47 7.61 -9.68
N ARG A 97 15.84 6.56 -8.91
CA ARG A 97 17.24 6.33 -8.52
C ARG A 97 18.16 6.15 -9.73
N GLN A 98 17.72 5.45 -10.77
CA GLN A 98 18.50 5.29 -11.99
C GLN A 98 18.66 6.61 -12.75
N SER A 99 17.62 7.45 -12.79
CA SER A 99 17.68 8.80 -13.36
C SER A 99 18.61 9.72 -12.55
N GLU A 100 18.54 9.71 -11.22
CA GLU A 100 19.44 10.47 -10.35
C GLU A 100 20.90 10.04 -10.50
N LEU A 101 21.18 8.72 -10.58
CA LEU A 101 22.52 8.21 -10.80
C LEU A 101 23.07 8.63 -12.17
N LYS A 102 22.24 8.58 -13.23
CA LYS A 102 22.63 9.05 -14.57
C LYS A 102 22.89 10.55 -14.59
N LEU A 103 22.09 11.35 -13.88
CA LEU A 103 22.28 12.80 -13.77
C LEU A 103 23.52 13.17 -12.96
N ASN A 104 23.80 12.46 -11.87
CA ASN A 104 25.02 12.65 -11.08
C ASN A 104 26.28 12.18 -11.81
N ALA A 105 26.21 11.08 -12.58
CA ALA A 105 27.32 10.61 -13.41
C ALA A 105 27.63 11.54 -14.59
N ARG A 106 26.61 12.26 -15.12
CA ARG A 106 26.79 13.28 -16.16
C ARG A 106 27.28 14.63 -15.63
N LYS A 107 27.29 14.84 -14.31
CA LYS A 107 27.79 16.08 -13.71
C LYS A 107 29.32 16.03 -13.81
N PRO A 108 29.97 16.89 -14.61
CA PRO A 108 31.42 16.90 -14.69
C PRO A 108 31.96 17.18 -13.29
N GLN A 109 32.78 16.26 -12.78
CA GLN A 109 33.50 16.40 -11.54
C GLN A 109 34.39 17.64 -11.70
N ASN A 110 33.94 18.78 -11.17
CA ASN A 110 34.68 20.03 -11.28
C ASN A 110 36.00 19.85 -10.51
N PRO A 111 37.17 19.82 -11.16
CA PRO A 111 38.44 19.45 -10.51
C PRO A 111 38.97 20.52 -9.56
N ARG A 112 38.21 21.60 -9.31
CA ARG A 112 38.65 22.78 -8.54
C ARG A 112 38.60 22.65 -7.01
N LYS A 113 38.22 21.49 -6.44
CA LYS A 113 38.05 21.36 -4.98
C LYS A 113 39.11 20.55 -4.22
N SER A 114 40.25 20.19 -4.84
CA SER A 114 41.34 19.47 -4.14
C SER A 114 42.61 20.28 -3.84
N LYS A 115 42.69 21.57 -4.22
CA LYS A 115 43.84 22.43 -3.88
C LYS A 115 43.46 23.48 -2.83
N GLY A 116 43.54 23.10 -1.56
CA GLY A 116 43.39 24.04 -0.45
C GLY A 116 44.12 23.53 0.77
N GLY A 117 45.44 23.73 0.84
CA GLY A 117 46.21 23.33 2.02
C GLY A 117 47.72 23.40 1.95
N HIS A 118 48.35 24.27 1.14
CA HIS A 118 49.77 24.60 1.37
C HIS A 118 49.83 25.87 2.21
N LYS A 119 50.06 25.71 3.52
CA LYS A 119 50.35 26.82 4.44
C LYS A 119 51.64 27.51 3.98
N ALA A 120 51.52 28.75 3.52
CA ALA A 120 52.67 29.65 3.35
C ALA A 120 53.19 30.05 4.74
N LYS A 121 54.47 29.80 5.00
CA LYS A 121 55.16 30.35 6.17
C LYS A 121 55.42 31.84 5.89
N SER A 122 54.91 32.71 6.76
CA SER A 122 55.16 34.16 6.73
C SER A 122 56.64 34.44 7.04
N PRO A 123 57.32 35.31 6.26
CA PRO A 123 58.64 35.81 6.63
C PRO A 123 58.45 37.12 7.40
N THR A 124 58.69 37.10 8.71
CA THR A 124 58.91 38.34 9.46
C THR A 124 60.41 38.40 9.76
N LYS A 125 61.06 39.40 9.15
CA LYS A 125 62.44 39.81 9.39
C LYS A 125 62.41 41.07 10.28
N THR A 126 63.59 41.41 10.83
CA THR A 126 64.02 42.59 11.63
C THR A 126 63.65 42.52 13.11
N ASP A 127 64.54 42.77 14.07
CA ASP A 127 65.97 43.13 14.14
C ASP A 127 66.49 42.64 15.52
#